data_AF-A9TPV9-F1
#
_entry.id   AF-A9TPV9-F1
#
_cell.length_a   1.000
_cell.length_b   1.000
_cell.length_c   1.000
_cell.angle_alpha   90.00
_cell.angle_beta   90.00
_cell.angle_gamma   90.00
#
_symmetry.space_group_name_H-M   'P 1'
#
loop_
_entity.id
_entity.type
_entity.pdbx_description
1 polymer ?
#
loop_
_entity_poly.entity_id
_entity_poly.type
_entity_poly.pdbx_seq_one_letter_code
_entity_poly.pdbx_strand_id
1 'polypeptide(L)'
;MSLMAFRARMMPDSCTIRINPFVYPVFNADFDGDEMNIFCASSCPSKAECDVLLAVDKCILSPQNSMPTEYAIQDTITRAFMMYKMNKLLRRSTLHDCIMRIVDCWFLEEGLSVGYDDCVNKVSPIAIEDVDIDDKNVDVVLNNIRNISQRLVVESVDKNNPLFTMIESRSKRSFVNLGQISSLVGQQWIRGKRPARVLLGDRALAWCSPYDSSLQGQGFINSSYSQGLNPIEYFFHCQGGREGLVNTGVNTSDVGYIQRRISKSIQDVTT
;
A
#
# COMPACT_ATOMS: atom_id res chain seq x y z
N MET A 1 18.37 -2.86 -4.70
CA MET A 1 19.70 -3.12 -4.08
C MET A 1 19.43 -3.67 -2.69
N SER A 2 19.96 -4.82 -2.29
CA SER A 2 19.66 -5.44 -0.98
C SER A 2 20.86 -5.51 -0.04
N LEU A 3 22.01 -4.95 -0.44
CA LEU A 3 23.23 -4.88 0.35
C LEU A 3 23.86 -3.50 0.15
N MET A 4 24.14 -2.80 1.26
CA MET A 4 24.78 -1.48 1.28
C MET A 4 25.70 -1.36 2.50
N ALA A 5 26.67 -0.47 2.41
CA ALA A 5 27.60 -0.16 3.49
C ALA A 5 27.14 1.05 4.30
N PHE A 6 27.09 0.88 5.62
CA PHE A 6 26.68 1.92 6.57
C PHE A 6 27.82 2.22 7.54
N ARG A 7 27.85 3.45 8.03
CA ARG A 7 28.67 3.80 9.20
C ARG A 7 27.97 3.35 10.47
N ALA A 8 28.57 2.40 11.17
CA ALA A 8 28.05 1.91 12.44
C ALA A 8 28.23 2.95 13.56
N ARG A 9 27.18 3.12 14.37
CA ARG A 9 27.21 3.88 15.63
C ARG A 9 26.63 3.00 16.73
N MET A 10 27.42 2.76 17.77
CA MET A 10 26.96 1.99 18.93
C MET A 10 25.96 2.81 19.74
N MET A 11 24.80 2.20 20.02
CA MET A 11 23.77 2.76 20.89
C MET A 11 23.67 1.83 22.11
N PRO A 12 24.11 2.28 23.31
CA PRO A 12 24.22 1.40 24.48
C PRO A 12 22.86 0.86 24.97
N ASP A 13 21.78 1.61 24.73
CA ASP A 13 20.45 1.33 25.31
C ASP A 13 19.52 0.55 24.36
N SER A 14 20.03 0.00 23.24
CA SER A 14 19.19 -0.62 22.20
C SER A 14 19.76 -1.95 21.74
N CYS A 15 18.94 -3.00 21.75
CA CYS A 15 19.25 -4.31 21.16
C CYS A 15 18.76 -4.44 19.70
N THR A 16 18.47 -3.32 19.04
CA THR A 16 17.85 -3.26 17.70
C THR A 16 18.71 -2.44 16.74
N ILE A 17 18.65 -2.82 15.47
CA ILE A 17 19.29 -2.07 14.39
C ILE A 17 18.47 -0.81 14.13
N ARG A 18 19.12 0.36 14.11
CA ARG A 18 18.48 1.64 13.79
C ARG A 18 19.09 2.20 12.51
N ILE A 19 18.26 2.41 11.50
CA ILE A 19 18.64 2.97 10.20
C ILE A 19 17.68 4.13 9.89
N ASN A 20 18.12 5.05 9.04
CA ASN A 20 17.27 6.11 8.52
C ASN A 20 16.06 5.49 7.78
N PRO A 21 14.80 5.88 8.11
CA PRO A 21 13.61 5.39 7.43
C PRO A 21 13.67 5.49 5.90
N PHE A 22 14.33 6.50 5.34
CA PHE A 22 14.36 6.71 3.87
C PHE A 22 15.08 5.63 3.09
N VAL A 23 15.88 4.80 3.78
CA VAL A 23 16.62 3.70 3.16
C VAL A 23 15.82 2.40 3.22
N TYR A 24 14.79 2.28 4.07
CA TYR A 24 14.03 1.03 4.18
C TYR A 24 13.37 0.57 2.87
N PRO A 25 12.84 1.46 1.99
CA PRO A 25 12.17 1.01 0.76
C PRO A 25 13.11 0.20 -0.13
N VAL A 26 14.41 0.45 -0.01
CA VAL A 26 15.46 -0.24 -0.74
C VAL A 26 15.62 -1.70 -0.28
N PHE A 27 15.44 -1.94 1.02
CA PHE A 27 15.46 -3.27 1.62
C PHE A 27 14.10 -3.96 1.63
N ASN A 28 13.02 -3.25 1.28
CA ASN A 28 11.65 -3.74 1.40
C ASN A 28 11.32 -4.21 2.83
N ALA A 29 11.79 -3.46 3.83
CA ALA A 29 11.51 -3.69 5.25
C ALA A 29 10.38 -2.77 5.76
N ASP A 30 9.58 -3.20 6.73
CA ASP A 30 8.42 -2.43 7.22
C ASP A 30 8.28 -2.34 8.77
N PHE A 31 9.31 -2.77 9.51
CA PHE A 31 9.46 -2.64 10.97
C PHE A 31 8.41 -3.38 11.81
N ASP A 32 7.73 -4.38 11.26
CA ASP A 32 6.75 -5.19 11.99
C ASP A 32 7.35 -6.42 12.72
N GLY A 33 8.68 -6.57 12.65
CA GLY A 33 9.42 -7.72 13.19
C GLY A 33 10.61 -8.16 12.33
N ASP A 34 10.90 -7.45 11.24
CA ASP A 34 12.01 -7.74 10.34
C ASP A 34 13.37 -7.88 11.03
N GLU A 35 14.12 -8.88 10.61
CA GLU A 35 15.51 -9.13 11.01
C GLU A 35 16.46 -8.78 9.85
N MET A 36 17.56 -8.09 10.17
CA MET A 36 18.59 -7.75 9.19
C MET A 36 19.96 -8.29 9.62
N ASN A 37 20.71 -8.79 8.65
CA ASN A 37 22.07 -9.28 8.87
C ASN A 37 23.09 -8.13 8.73
N ILE A 38 24.06 -8.09 9.64
CA ILE A 38 25.18 -7.16 9.57
C ILE A 38 26.46 -7.93 9.29
N PHE A 39 27.18 -7.52 8.25
CA PHE A 39 28.50 -8.04 7.92
C PHE A 39 29.56 -6.96 8.19
N CYS A 40 30.61 -7.32 8.93
CA CYS A 40 31.70 -6.40 9.24
C CYS A 40 32.89 -6.65 8.30
N ALA A 41 33.29 -5.63 7.55
CA ALA A 41 34.52 -5.68 6.74
C ALA A 41 35.75 -5.63 7.65
N SER A 42 36.56 -6.68 7.66
CA SER A 42 37.73 -6.81 8.53
C SER A 42 38.99 -6.16 7.93
N SER A 43 39.23 -6.37 6.64
CA SER A 43 40.45 -5.92 5.94
C SER A 43 40.36 -4.46 5.48
N CYS A 44 41.50 -3.76 5.40
CA CYS A 44 41.52 -2.39 4.87
C CYS A 44 41.02 -2.29 3.42
N PRO A 45 41.40 -3.21 2.49
CA PRO A 45 40.84 -3.20 1.13
C PRO A 45 39.32 -3.37 1.11
N SER A 46 38.76 -4.31 1.88
CA SER A 46 37.32 -4.54 1.92
C SER A 46 36.57 -3.33 2.49
N LYS A 47 37.12 -2.65 3.50
CA LYS A 47 36.55 -1.41 4.03
C LYS A 47 36.52 -0.30 2.97
N ALA A 48 37.62 -0.13 2.24
CA ALA A 48 37.68 0.86 1.16
C ALA A 48 36.69 0.54 0.03
N GLU A 49 36.54 -0.73 -0.34
CA GLU A 49 35.54 -1.17 -1.33
C GLU A 49 34.11 -0.86 -0.86
N CYS A 50 33.78 -1.16 0.39
CA CYS A 50 32.50 -0.81 0.99
C CYS A 50 32.25 0.71 0.95
N ASP A 51 33.24 1.52 1.33
CA ASP A 51 33.11 2.98 1.38
C ASP A 51 32.99 3.64 -0.01
N VAL A 52 33.59 3.04 -1.05
CA VAL A 52 33.62 3.61 -2.40
C VAL A 52 32.49 3.11 -3.28
N LEU A 53 32.12 1.82 -3.18
CA LEU A 53 31.16 1.18 -4.09
C LEU A 53 29.79 0.93 -3.47
N LEU A 54 29.75 0.53 -2.19
CA LEU A 54 28.52 0.07 -1.54
C LEU A 54 27.92 1.09 -0.58
N ALA A 55 28.63 2.20 -0.33
CA ALA A 55 28.17 3.22 0.59
C ALA A 55 26.82 3.79 0.14
N VAL A 56 25.93 4.00 1.10
CA VAL A 56 24.55 4.47 0.88
C VAL A 56 24.51 5.72 -0.02
N ASP A 57 25.42 6.68 0.22
CA ASP A 57 25.52 7.91 -0.57
C ASP A 57 25.93 7.70 -2.03
N LYS A 58 26.53 6.53 -2.35
CA LYS A 58 26.87 6.11 -3.72
C LYS A 58 25.76 5.30 -4.39
N CYS A 59 24.81 4.80 -3.60
CA CYS A 59 23.75 3.91 -4.06
C CYS A 59 22.36 4.56 -4.13
N ILE A 60 22.29 5.89 -4.05
CA ILE A 60 21.04 6.66 -4.09
C ILE A 60 20.28 6.48 -5.41
N LEU A 61 20.97 6.26 -6.53
CA LEU A 61 20.35 6.06 -7.84
C LEU A 61 20.42 4.59 -8.24
N SER A 62 19.28 4.02 -8.63
CA SER A 62 19.23 2.65 -9.14
C SER A 62 19.68 2.61 -10.60
N PRO A 63 20.66 1.77 -10.97
CA PRO A 63 21.02 1.56 -12.37
C PRO A 63 19.94 0.81 -13.17
N GLN A 64 18.98 0.16 -12.50
CA GLN A 64 17.93 -0.63 -13.15
C GLN A 64 16.92 0.26 -13.90
N ASN A 65 16.60 1.42 -13.34
CA ASN A 65 15.54 2.31 -13.85
C ASN A 65 15.90 3.80 -13.74
N SER A 66 17.12 4.14 -13.33
CA SER A 66 17.61 5.51 -13.13
C SER A 66 16.78 6.35 -12.16
N MET A 67 16.01 5.68 -11.27
CA MET A 67 15.20 6.34 -10.26
C MET A 67 15.91 6.35 -8.90
N PRO A 68 15.63 7.34 -8.04
CA PRO A 68 16.14 7.35 -6.68
C PRO A 68 15.61 6.16 -5.89
N THR A 69 16.51 5.45 -5.23
CA THR A 69 16.22 4.34 -4.31
C THR A 69 15.82 4.87 -2.94
N GLU A 70 16.42 5.98 -2.53
CA GLU A 70 16.16 6.67 -1.26
C GLU A 70 15.31 7.91 -1.50
N TYR A 71 14.20 8.02 -0.76
CA TYR A 71 13.33 9.18 -0.82
C TYR A 71 12.55 9.33 0.49
N ALA A 72 12.08 10.55 0.75
CA ALA A 72 11.17 10.81 1.86
C ALA A 72 9.88 10.03 1.64
N ILE A 73 9.31 9.50 2.72
CA ILE A 73 8.22 8.52 2.71
C ILE A 73 7.33 8.71 3.94
N GLN A 74 6.13 8.12 3.89
CA GLN A 74 5.18 8.08 5.00
C GLN A 74 4.96 9.49 5.62
N ASP A 75 5.13 9.57 6.93
CA ASP A 75 4.96 10.77 7.74
C ASP A 75 5.70 11.97 7.20
N THR A 76 6.97 11.85 6.78
CA THR A 76 7.72 13.02 6.29
C THR A 76 7.03 13.65 5.08
N ILE A 77 6.50 12.86 4.14
CA ILE A 77 5.79 13.42 2.98
C ILE A 77 4.51 14.11 3.43
N THR A 78 3.71 13.46 4.27
CA THR A 78 2.45 14.06 4.77
C THR A 78 2.72 15.36 5.51
N ARG A 79 3.75 15.38 6.35
CA ARG A 79 4.17 16.56 7.12
C ARG A 79 4.57 17.71 6.19
N ALA A 80 5.47 17.44 5.24
CA ALA A 80 5.91 18.45 4.27
C ALA A 80 4.73 18.98 3.43
N PHE A 81 3.81 18.10 3.05
CA PHE A 81 2.60 18.48 2.32
C PHE A 81 1.66 19.36 3.16
N MET A 82 1.43 19.03 4.42
CA MET A 82 0.62 19.83 5.33
C MET A 82 1.25 21.20 5.59
N MET A 83 2.56 21.26 5.83
CA MET A 83 3.29 22.51 6.00
C MET A 83 3.14 23.43 4.78
N TYR A 84 3.26 22.86 3.58
CA TYR A 84 3.02 23.57 2.32
C TYR A 84 1.58 24.07 2.21
N LYS A 85 0.59 23.20 2.45
CA LYS A 85 -0.85 23.51 2.34
C LYS A 85 -1.30 24.60 3.33
N MET A 86 -0.74 24.60 4.55
CA MET A 86 -1.07 25.58 5.58
C MET A 86 -0.34 26.93 5.41
N ASN A 87 0.55 27.06 4.41
CA ASN A 87 1.32 28.26 4.11
C ASN A 87 1.95 28.93 5.36
N LYS A 88 2.44 28.11 6.30
CA LYS A 88 2.95 28.60 7.59
C LYS A 88 4.37 29.14 7.42
N LEU A 89 4.58 30.36 7.88
CA LEU A 89 5.90 30.97 7.99
C LEU A 89 6.69 30.28 9.12
N LEU A 90 7.86 29.73 8.77
CA LEU A 90 8.78 29.15 9.74
C LEU A 90 9.37 30.25 10.63
N ARG A 91 9.44 29.99 11.95
CA ARG A 91 10.15 30.90 12.87
C ARG A 91 11.65 30.90 12.54
N ARG A 92 12.29 32.05 12.70
CA ARG A 92 13.72 32.21 12.42
C ARG A 92 14.61 31.31 13.28
N SER A 93 14.18 30.97 14.49
CA SER A 93 14.88 30.03 15.38
C SER A 93 14.90 28.60 14.85
N THR A 94 13.86 28.16 14.14
CA THR A 94 13.75 26.83 13.54
C THR A 94 14.50 26.69 12.21
N LEU A 95 14.84 27.78 11.52
CA LEU A 95 15.51 27.74 10.21
C LEU A 95 16.96 27.24 10.25
N HIS A 96 17.61 27.23 11.42
CA HIS A 96 19.00 26.78 11.56
C HIS A 96 19.18 25.26 11.55
N ASP A 97 18.10 24.49 11.70
CA ASP A 97 18.12 23.03 11.65
C ASP A 97 17.97 22.49 10.23
N CYS A 98 18.42 21.25 9.99
CA CYS A 98 18.15 20.56 8.72
C CYS A 98 16.63 20.51 8.47
N ILE A 99 16.20 20.73 7.22
CA ILE A 99 14.78 20.73 6.79
C ILE A 99 13.98 19.57 7.40
N MET A 100 14.59 18.40 7.49
CA MET A 100 14.01 17.20 8.13
C MET A 100 13.64 17.39 9.61
N ARG A 101 14.55 17.93 10.41
CA ARG A 101 14.28 18.25 11.82
C ARG A 101 13.19 19.30 11.96
N ILE A 102 13.16 20.28 11.05
CA ILE A 102 12.12 21.31 11.03
C ILE A 102 10.74 20.67 10.83
N VAL A 103 10.62 19.78 9.84
CA VAL A 103 9.38 19.07 9.52
C VAL A 103 8.95 18.17 10.69
N ASP A 104 9.89 17.47 11.31
CA ASP A 104 9.61 16.56 12.42
C ASP A 104 9.22 17.32 13.71
N CYS A 105 9.96 18.38 14.06
CA CYS A 105 9.65 19.21 15.22
C CYS A 105 8.29 19.91 15.06
N TRP A 106 7.97 20.40 13.87
CA TRP A 106 6.66 21.01 13.60
C TRP A 106 5.51 20.02 13.81
N PHE A 107 5.68 18.79 13.31
CA PHE A 107 4.63 17.78 13.43
C PHE A 107 4.39 17.33 14.87
N LEU A 108 5.41 17.36 15.73
CA LEU A 108 5.24 17.09 17.15
C LEU A 108 4.31 18.11 17.84
N GLU A 109 4.20 19.33 17.31
CA GLU A 109 3.31 20.37 17.85
C GLU A 109 1.87 20.24 17.32
N GLU A 110 1.69 20.01 16.01
CA GLU A 110 0.36 19.97 15.39
C GLU A 110 -0.32 18.60 15.51
N GLY A 111 0.47 17.53 15.33
CA GLY A 111 -0.03 16.16 15.24
C GLY A 111 -0.90 15.88 14.01
N LEU A 112 -1.06 14.60 13.69
CA LEU A 112 -2.06 14.10 12.75
C LEU A 112 -2.52 12.73 13.25
N SER A 113 -3.82 12.52 13.27
CA SER A 113 -4.42 11.24 13.61
C SER A 113 -5.59 10.97 12.67
N VAL A 114 -5.86 9.69 12.42
CA VAL A 114 -7.00 9.24 11.62
C VAL A 114 -7.93 8.44 12.52
N GLY A 115 -9.17 8.88 12.62
CA GLY A 115 -10.22 8.22 13.41
C GLY A 115 -11.25 7.48 12.55
N TYR A 116 -12.21 6.85 13.23
CA TYR A 116 -13.37 6.24 12.56
C TYR A 116 -14.22 7.29 11.85
N ASP A 117 -14.42 8.47 12.46
CA ASP A 117 -15.24 9.54 11.88
C ASP A 117 -14.67 10.08 10.55
N ASP A 118 -13.37 9.95 10.33
CA ASP A 118 -12.71 10.32 9.07
C ASP A 118 -13.02 9.32 7.93
N CYS A 119 -13.51 8.13 8.29
CA CYS A 119 -13.83 7.03 7.38
C CYS A 119 -15.33 6.96 7.05
N VAL A 120 -16.19 7.59 7.86
CA VAL A 120 -17.64 7.54 7.70
C VAL A 120 -18.06 8.60 6.69
N ASN A 121 -18.68 8.16 5.60
CA ASN A 121 -19.24 9.09 4.64
C ASN A 121 -20.56 9.67 5.14
N LYS A 122 -20.73 11.00 5.02
CA LYS A 122 -21.99 11.67 5.37
C LYS A 122 -23.03 11.60 4.25
N VAL A 123 -22.63 11.11 3.07
CA VAL A 123 -23.50 10.94 1.90
C VAL A 123 -24.24 9.61 1.99
N SER A 124 -25.53 9.63 1.64
CA SER A 124 -26.35 8.43 1.56
C SER A 124 -25.71 7.37 0.65
N PRO A 125 -25.72 6.08 1.03
CA PRO A 125 -25.20 5.01 0.20
C PRO A 125 -25.88 5.01 -1.17
N ILE A 126 -25.10 4.73 -2.22
CA ILE A 126 -25.64 4.59 -3.57
C ILE A 126 -26.52 3.36 -3.58
N ALA A 127 -27.83 3.56 -3.69
CA ALA A 127 -28.76 2.46 -3.94
C ALA A 127 -28.52 1.98 -5.38
N ILE A 128 -27.84 0.85 -5.51
CA ILE A 128 -27.73 0.15 -6.79
C ILE A 128 -28.98 -0.71 -6.90
N GLU A 129 -29.87 -0.35 -7.82
CA GLU A 129 -30.97 -1.23 -8.20
C GLU A 129 -30.40 -2.48 -8.90
N ASP A 130 -31.05 -3.62 -8.71
CA ASP A 130 -30.68 -4.87 -9.36
C ASP A 130 -30.91 -4.73 -10.88
N VAL A 131 -29.85 -4.33 -11.59
CA VAL A 131 -29.83 -4.32 -13.05
C VAL A 131 -29.45 -5.72 -13.52
N ASP A 132 -30.25 -6.28 -14.41
CA ASP A 132 -29.93 -7.53 -15.11
C ASP A 132 -28.87 -7.20 -16.18
N ILE A 133 -27.61 -7.53 -15.91
CA ILE A 133 -26.47 -7.17 -16.76
C ILE A 133 -26.09 -8.38 -17.61
N ASP A 134 -26.01 -8.19 -18.94
CA ASP A 134 -25.48 -9.21 -19.87
C ASP A 134 -24.02 -9.57 -19.52
N ASP A 135 -23.76 -10.86 -19.29
CA ASP A 135 -22.49 -11.46 -18.84
C ASP A 135 -21.25 -10.96 -19.62
N LYS A 136 -21.43 -10.55 -20.87
CA LYS A 136 -20.33 -10.06 -21.73
C LYS A 136 -19.75 -8.71 -21.33
N ASN A 137 -20.53 -7.85 -20.65
CA ASN A 137 -20.11 -6.48 -20.28
C ASN A 137 -20.17 -6.24 -18.76
N VAL A 138 -20.41 -7.28 -17.96
CA VAL A 138 -20.56 -7.16 -16.51
C VAL A 138 -19.34 -6.54 -15.85
N ASP A 139 -18.14 -6.95 -16.27
CA ASP A 139 -16.87 -6.42 -15.77
C ASP A 139 -16.76 -4.90 -15.98
N VAL A 140 -17.09 -4.41 -17.17
CA VAL A 140 -17.04 -2.98 -17.49
C VAL A 140 -18.06 -2.21 -16.67
N VAL A 141 -19.30 -2.71 -16.58
CA VAL A 141 -20.39 -2.04 -15.86
C VAL A 141 -20.09 -1.98 -14.36
N LEU A 142 -19.69 -3.08 -13.72
CA LEU A 142 -19.41 -3.12 -12.28
C LEU A 142 -18.18 -2.29 -11.92
N ASN A 143 -17.16 -2.27 -12.78
CA ASN A 143 -16.00 -1.40 -12.57
C ASN A 143 -16.37 0.08 -12.72
N ASN A 144 -17.27 0.42 -13.66
CA ASN A 144 -17.77 1.78 -13.82
C ASN A 144 -18.59 2.23 -12.60
N ILE A 145 -19.47 1.37 -12.07
CA ILE A 145 -20.21 1.65 -10.84
C ILE A 145 -19.26 1.95 -9.68
N ARG A 146 -18.22 1.11 -9.50
CA ARG A 146 -17.20 1.35 -8.47
C ARG A 146 -16.48 2.68 -8.68
N ASN A 147 -16.08 3.00 -9.90
CA ASN A 147 -15.35 4.24 -10.22
C ASN A 147 -16.22 5.48 -9.98
N ILE A 148 -17.51 5.43 -10.35
CA ILE A 148 -18.47 6.52 -10.09
C ILE A 148 -18.64 6.70 -8.58
N SER A 149 -18.85 5.60 -7.85
CA SER A 149 -18.96 5.61 -6.41
C SER A 149 -17.74 6.25 -5.75
N GLN A 150 -16.54 5.85 -6.14
CA GLN A 150 -15.29 6.42 -5.64
C GLN A 150 -15.16 7.92 -5.90
N ARG A 151 -15.54 8.40 -7.09
CA ARG A 151 -15.50 9.83 -7.42
C ARG A 151 -16.44 10.64 -6.53
N LEU A 152 -17.66 10.14 -6.31
CA LEU A 152 -18.64 10.79 -5.44
C LEU A 152 -18.11 10.91 -4.00
N VAL A 153 -17.45 9.86 -3.48
CA VAL A 153 -16.79 9.93 -2.17
C VAL A 153 -15.74 11.04 -2.14
N VAL A 154 -14.85 11.07 -3.13
CA VAL A 154 -13.77 12.06 -3.21
C VAL A 154 -14.29 13.49 -3.28
N GLU A 155 -15.40 13.72 -3.98
CA GLU A 155 -16.06 15.03 -4.05
C GLU A 155 -16.77 15.43 -2.75
N SER A 156 -17.26 14.45 -2.00
CA SER A 156 -18.01 14.67 -0.76
C SER A 156 -17.15 14.81 0.50
N VAL A 157 -15.95 14.24 0.51
CA VAL A 157 -15.06 14.24 1.67
C VAL A 157 -14.44 15.63 1.87
N ASP A 158 -14.39 16.09 3.11
CA ASP A 158 -13.71 17.34 3.46
C ASP A 158 -12.22 17.26 3.09
N LYS A 159 -11.72 18.29 2.41
CA LYS A 159 -10.31 18.43 2.04
C LYS A 159 -9.37 18.52 3.24
N ASN A 160 -9.90 18.84 4.41
CA ASN A 160 -9.16 18.88 5.67
C ASN A 160 -9.18 17.54 6.42
N ASN A 161 -9.88 16.52 5.91
CA ASN A 161 -9.87 15.19 6.50
C ASN A 161 -8.43 14.62 6.51
N PRO A 162 -7.94 14.13 7.66
CA PRO A 162 -6.64 13.49 7.79
C PRO A 162 -6.38 12.34 6.79
N LEU A 163 -7.38 11.47 6.59
CA LEU A 163 -7.30 10.35 5.66
C LEU A 163 -7.19 10.85 4.21
N PHE A 164 -7.94 11.89 3.86
CA PHE A 164 -7.83 12.53 2.54
C PHE A 164 -6.44 13.15 2.34
N THR A 165 -5.92 13.84 3.35
CA THR A 165 -4.60 14.48 3.31
C THR A 165 -3.47 13.46 3.09
N MET A 166 -3.56 12.26 3.69
CA MET A 166 -2.59 11.18 3.47
C MET A 166 -2.61 10.63 2.03
N ILE A 167 -3.80 10.53 1.43
CA ILE A 167 -3.97 10.06 0.05
C ILE A 167 -3.52 11.14 -0.94
N GLU A 168 -3.87 12.40 -0.68
CA GLU A 168 -3.47 13.56 -1.50
C GLU A 168 -1.95 13.75 -1.48
N SER A 169 -1.32 13.61 -0.30
CA SER A 169 0.14 13.65 -0.16
C SER A 169 0.84 12.44 -0.79
N ARG A 170 0.10 11.38 -1.16
CA ARG A 170 0.63 10.09 -1.65
C ARG A 170 1.57 9.40 -0.66
N SER A 171 1.47 9.74 0.62
CA SER A 171 2.24 9.10 1.68
C SER A 171 1.85 7.64 1.90
N LYS A 172 0.54 7.36 1.86
CA LYS A 172 -0.01 6.03 2.07
C LYS A 172 -1.42 5.93 1.48
N ARG A 173 -1.73 4.76 0.93
CA ARG A 173 -3.04 4.38 0.34
C ARG A 173 -3.38 5.15 -0.94
N SER A 174 -4.51 4.78 -1.54
CA SER A 174 -5.04 5.35 -2.78
C SER A 174 -6.51 5.75 -2.63
N PHE A 175 -7.05 6.49 -3.60
CA PHE A 175 -8.48 6.81 -3.66
C PHE A 175 -9.39 5.58 -3.70
N VAL A 176 -8.89 4.44 -4.20
CA VAL A 176 -9.63 3.17 -4.17
C VAL A 176 -9.88 2.74 -2.72
N ASN A 177 -8.89 2.87 -1.85
CA ASN A 177 -9.04 2.52 -0.44
C ASN A 177 -10.08 3.40 0.25
N LEU A 178 -10.09 4.71 -0.02
CA LEU A 178 -11.07 5.64 0.54
C LEU A 178 -12.50 5.26 0.11
N GLY A 179 -12.70 4.96 -1.17
CA GLY A 179 -14.02 4.53 -1.65
C GLY A 179 -14.47 3.19 -1.07
N GLN A 180 -13.57 2.21 -0.91
CA GLN A 180 -13.96 0.93 -0.28
C GLN A 180 -14.31 1.08 1.21
N ILE A 181 -13.63 1.98 1.91
CA ILE A 181 -13.92 2.28 3.31
C ILE A 181 -15.25 3.00 3.46
N SER A 182 -15.55 3.94 2.55
CA SER A 182 -16.61 4.93 2.75
C SER A 182 -17.88 4.69 1.91
N SER A 183 -17.80 3.95 0.78
CA SER A 183 -18.95 3.73 -0.12
C SER A 183 -19.25 2.27 -0.43
N LEU A 184 -18.43 1.58 -1.22
CA LEU A 184 -18.64 0.18 -1.58
C LEU A 184 -17.32 -0.54 -1.87
N VAL A 185 -17.24 -1.82 -1.49
CA VAL A 185 -16.06 -2.65 -1.76
C VAL A 185 -15.98 -3.04 -3.24
N GLY A 186 -17.11 -3.44 -3.84
CA GLY A 186 -17.25 -3.82 -5.24
C GLY A 186 -17.17 -5.33 -5.51
N GLN A 187 -17.11 -5.68 -6.80
CA GLN A 187 -17.12 -7.06 -7.27
C GLN A 187 -15.91 -7.87 -6.78
N GLN A 188 -16.15 -9.04 -6.21
CA GLN A 188 -15.12 -10.02 -5.91
C GLN A 188 -14.91 -10.95 -7.11
N TRP A 189 -13.66 -11.08 -7.52
CA TRP A 189 -13.25 -11.94 -8.62
C TRP A 189 -12.52 -13.15 -8.05
N ILE A 190 -12.87 -14.34 -8.54
CA ILE A 190 -12.23 -15.59 -8.19
C ILE A 190 -11.72 -16.22 -9.48
N ARG A 191 -10.41 -16.39 -9.61
CA ARG A 191 -9.72 -16.88 -10.83
C ARG A 191 -10.12 -16.12 -12.09
N GLY A 192 -10.25 -14.79 -11.96
CA GLY A 192 -10.61 -13.89 -13.07
C GLY A 192 -12.07 -13.96 -13.52
N LYS A 193 -12.94 -14.69 -12.81
CA LYS A 193 -14.39 -14.76 -13.08
C LYS A 193 -15.19 -14.40 -11.84
N ARG A 194 -16.48 -14.14 -12.00
CA ARG A 194 -17.40 -14.03 -10.87
C ARG A 194 -17.49 -15.40 -10.16
N PRO A 195 -17.86 -15.43 -8.86
CA PRO A 195 -18.04 -16.68 -8.13
C PRO A 195 -18.87 -17.69 -8.92
N ALA A 196 -18.30 -18.87 -9.14
CA ALA A 196 -18.94 -19.91 -9.94
C ALA A 196 -20.15 -20.51 -9.21
N ARG A 197 -21.22 -20.76 -9.96
CA ARG A 197 -22.46 -21.38 -9.48
C ARG A 197 -22.38 -22.90 -9.57
N VAL A 198 -21.67 -23.51 -8.64
CA VAL A 198 -21.36 -24.96 -8.68
C VAL A 198 -22.38 -25.81 -7.91
N LEU A 199 -23.17 -25.18 -7.04
CA LEU A 199 -24.11 -25.91 -6.19
C LEU A 199 -25.41 -26.23 -6.93
N LEU A 200 -26.13 -27.22 -6.40
CA LEU A 200 -27.42 -27.68 -6.94
C LEU A 200 -28.41 -26.50 -7.06
N GLY A 201 -29.04 -26.39 -8.23
CA GLY A 201 -29.91 -25.26 -8.58
C GLY A 201 -29.17 -24.03 -9.10
N ASP A 202 -27.99 -24.21 -9.71
CA ASP A 202 -27.16 -23.12 -10.29
C ASP A 202 -26.96 -21.94 -9.34
N ARG A 203 -26.44 -22.22 -8.15
CA ARG A 203 -26.22 -21.21 -7.10
C ARG A 203 -24.76 -21.19 -6.63
N ALA A 204 -24.30 -20.00 -6.24
CA ALA A 204 -22.94 -19.79 -5.73
C ALA A 204 -22.80 -20.24 -4.27
N LEU A 205 -23.81 -19.97 -3.43
CA LEU A 205 -23.86 -20.39 -2.03
C LEU A 205 -25.17 -21.12 -1.72
N ALA A 206 -25.15 -21.98 -0.71
CA ALA A 206 -26.34 -22.71 -0.28
C ALA A 206 -27.45 -21.79 0.28
N TRP A 207 -27.08 -20.58 0.70
CA TRP A 207 -27.99 -19.56 1.21
C TRP A 207 -28.62 -18.70 0.10
N CYS A 208 -28.06 -18.73 -1.12
CA CYS A 208 -28.65 -18.07 -2.27
C CYS A 208 -29.83 -18.89 -2.81
N SER A 209 -30.81 -18.19 -3.36
CA SER A 209 -31.92 -18.80 -4.08
C SER A 209 -31.41 -19.59 -5.31
N PRO A 210 -32.09 -20.67 -5.73
CA PRO A 210 -31.78 -21.34 -6.97
C PRO A 210 -31.85 -20.37 -8.16
N TYR A 211 -30.87 -20.44 -9.07
CA TYR A 211 -30.75 -19.61 -10.28
C TYR A 211 -30.62 -18.10 -10.02
N ASP A 212 -30.17 -17.70 -8.83
CA ASP A 212 -30.04 -16.30 -8.43
C ASP A 212 -28.98 -15.53 -9.26
N SER A 213 -29.45 -14.62 -10.12
CA SER A 213 -28.66 -13.67 -10.94
C SER A 213 -28.46 -12.30 -10.33
N SER A 214 -28.87 -12.10 -9.08
CA SER A 214 -28.57 -10.86 -8.37
C SER A 214 -27.08 -10.58 -8.30
N LEU A 215 -26.74 -9.30 -8.20
CA LEU A 215 -25.36 -8.85 -8.02
C LEU A 215 -24.74 -9.47 -6.77
N GLN A 216 -25.50 -9.50 -5.68
CA GLN A 216 -25.06 -10.05 -4.39
C GLN A 216 -24.86 -11.57 -4.45
N GLY A 217 -25.77 -12.31 -5.08
CA GLY A 217 -25.66 -13.77 -5.27
C GLY A 217 -24.45 -14.19 -6.11
N GLN A 218 -23.89 -13.27 -6.88
CA GLN A 218 -22.68 -13.45 -7.67
C GLN A 218 -21.51 -12.57 -7.19
N GLY A 219 -21.43 -12.29 -5.88
CA GLY A 219 -20.22 -11.76 -5.24
C GLY A 219 -19.94 -10.26 -5.41
N PHE A 220 -20.94 -9.47 -5.80
CA PHE A 220 -20.85 -8.02 -5.68
C PHE A 220 -21.11 -7.58 -4.24
N ILE A 221 -20.22 -6.77 -3.69
CA ILE A 221 -20.34 -6.23 -2.33
C ILE A 221 -20.75 -4.78 -2.43
N ASN A 222 -22.00 -4.50 -2.04
CA ASN A 222 -22.55 -3.15 -2.04
C ASN A 222 -22.18 -2.39 -0.75
N SER A 223 -22.00 -3.13 0.35
CA SER A 223 -21.61 -2.53 1.63
C SER A 223 -20.18 -1.97 1.61
N SER A 224 -19.92 -0.98 2.46
CA SER A 224 -18.59 -0.44 2.73
C SER A 224 -17.97 -1.06 3.98
N TYR A 225 -16.67 -0.90 4.18
CA TYR A 225 -16.03 -1.33 5.43
C TYR A 225 -16.50 -0.54 6.65
N SER A 226 -16.87 0.73 6.51
CA SER A 226 -17.37 1.55 7.62
C SER A 226 -18.75 1.11 8.11
N GLN A 227 -19.62 0.64 7.19
CA GLN A 227 -20.94 0.10 7.51
C GLN A 227 -20.90 -1.37 7.96
N GLY A 228 -19.90 -2.12 7.48
CA GLY A 228 -19.76 -3.56 7.73
C GLY A 228 -20.40 -4.40 6.63
N LEU A 229 -19.92 -5.65 6.49
CA LEU A 229 -20.34 -6.56 5.42
C LEU A 229 -21.37 -7.56 5.95
N ASN A 230 -22.37 -7.87 5.11
CA ASN A 230 -23.29 -8.97 5.39
C ASN A 230 -22.58 -10.33 5.33
N PRO A 231 -23.07 -11.39 5.99
CA PRO A 231 -22.40 -12.70 6.00
C PRO A 231 -22.09 -13.27 4.60
N ILE A 232 -23.00 -13.07 3.64
CA ILE A 232 -22.81 -13.48 2.24
C ILE A 232 -21.66 -12.70 1.58
N GLU A 233 -21.68 -11.38 1.72
CA GLU A 233 -20.63 -10.49 1.20
C GLU A 233 -19.27 -10.79 1.83
N TYR A 234 -19.25 -10.99 3.15
CA TYR A 234 -18.06 -11.36 3.91
C TYR A 234 -17.47 -12.67 3.41
N PHE A 235 -18.31 -13.68 3.13
CA PHE A 235 -17.83 -14.96 2.60
C PHE A 235 -17.19 -14.81 1.22
N PHE A 236 -17.85 -14.10 0.29
CA PHE A 236 -17.27 -13.84 -1.03
C PHE A 236 -16.00 -12.99 -0.94
N HIS A 237 -15.95 -12.02 -0.03
CA HIS A 237 -14.75 -11.22 0.24
C HIS A 237 -13.59 -12.09 0.72
N CYS A 238 -13.86 -13.00 1.67
CA CYS A 238 -12.85 -13.94 2.17
C CYS A 238 -12.36 -14.87 1.07
N GLN A 239 -13.22 -15.30 0.15
CA GLN A 239 -12.84 -16.16 -0.97
C GLN A 239 -11.86 -15.44 -1.91
N GLY A 240 -12.15 -14.19 -2.28
CA GLY A 240 -11.25 -13.37 -3.09
C GLY A 240 -9.93 -13.04 -2.36
N GLY A 241 -10.01 -12.68 -1.07
CA GLY A 241 -8.84 -12.44 -0.22
C GLY A 241 -7.94 -13.67 -0.09
N ARG A 242 -8.53 -14.86 0.04
CA ARG A 242 -7.78 -16.12 0.12
C ARG A 242 -7.00 -16.41 -1.15
N GLU A 243 -7.57 -16.14 -2.32
CA GLU A 243 -6.84 -16.28 -3.59
C GLU A 243 -5.62 -15.35 -3.62
N GLY A 244 -5.77 -14.10 -3.19
CA GLY A 244 -4.66 -13.16 -3.05
C GLY A 244 -3.54 -13.70 -2.16
N LEU A 245 -3.88 -14.22 -0.97
CA LEU A 245 -2.90 -14.81 -0.04
C LEU A 245 -2.19 -16.05 -0.62
N VAL A 246 -2.93 -16.92 -1.30
CA VAL A 246 -2.34 -18.11 -1.94
C VAL A 246 -1.41 -17.68 -3.07
N ASN A 247 -1.81 -16.71 -3.90
CA ASN A 247 -0.99 -16.19 -4.98
C ASN A 247 0.30 -15.56 -4.45
N THR A 248 0.23 -14.80 -3.35
CA THR A 248 1.45 -14.26 -2.70
C THR A 248 2.39 -15.38 -2.26
N GLY A 249 1.86 -16.46 -1.68
CA GLY A 249 2.66 -17.62 -1.27
C GLY A 249 3.35 -18.33 -2.44
N VAL A 250 2.61 -18.63 -3.52
CA VAL A 250 3.12 -19.36 -4.69
C VAL A 250 4.07 -18.49 -5.53
N ASN A 251 3.70 -17.24 -5.80
CA ASN A 251 4.52 -16.36 -6.63
C ASN A 251 5.88 -16.08 -5.98
N THR A 252 5.95 -16.06 -4.64
CA THR A 252 7.22 -15.83 -3.94
C THR A 252 8.25 -16.94 -4.24
N SER A 253 7.85 -18.21 -4.28
CA SER A 253 8.77 -19.31 -4.60
C SER A 253 9.24 -19.27 -6.04
N ASP A 254 8.33 -18.99 -6.97
CA ASP A 254 8.63 -19.03 -8.40
C ASP A 254 9.54 -17.85 -8.82
N VAL A 255 9.25 -16.65 -8.31
CA VAL A 255 10.06 -15.45 -8.59
C VAL A 255 11.48 -15.63 -8.08
N GLY A 256 11.66 -16.19 -6.87
CA GLY A 256 13.00 -16.46 -6.33
C GLY A 256 13.79 -17.48 -7.16
N TYR A 257 13.13 -18.54 -7.65
CA TYR A 257 13.77 -19.52 -8.53
C TYR A 257 14.20 -18.90 -9.87
N ILE A 258 13.32 -18.10 -10.49
CA ILE A 258 13.60 -17.39 -11.75
C ILE A 258 14.77 -16.42 -11.57
N GLN A 259 14.76 -15.61 -10.51
CA GLN A 259 15.85 -14.68 -10.21
C GLN A 259 17.19 -15.40 -10.09
N ARG A 260 17.24 -16.54 -9.38
CA ARG A 260 18.45 -17.35 -9.24
C ARG A 260 18.94 -17.89 -10.58
N ARG A 261 18.03 -18.37 -11.44
CA ARG A 261 18.40 -18.86 -12.78
C ARG A 261 18.99 -17.76 -13.64
N ILE A 262 18.34 -16.60 -13.70
CA ILE A 262 18.81 -15.45 -14.47
C ILE A 262 20.19 -15.00 -13.97
N SER A 263 20.35 -14.84 -12.65
CA SER A 263 21.62 -14.43 -12.05
C SER A 263 22.75 -15.41 -12.39
N LYS A 264 22.53 -16.73 -12.27
CA LYS A 264 23.53 -17.74 -12.64
C LYS A 264 23.87 -17.75 -14.13
N SER A 265 22.90 -17.48 -15.00
CA SER A 265 23.14 -17.47 -16.45
C SER A 265 23.94 -16.26 -16.92
N ILE A 266 23.91 -15.15 -16.17
CA ILE A 266 24.53 -13.88 -16.56
C ILE A 266 25.78 -13.56 -15.71
N GLN A 267 26.08 -14.35 -14.68
CA GLN A 267 27.15 -14.05 -13.72
C GLN A 267 28.54 -13.84 -14.35
N ASP A 268 28.85 -14.53 -15.46
CA ASP A 268 30.16 -14.47 -16.12
C ASP A 268 30.21 -13.39 -17.22
N VAL A 269 29.11 -12.67 -17.43
CA VAL A 269 29.05 -11.57 -18.40
C VAL A 269 29.64 -10.33 -17.75
N THR A 270 30.89 -10.03 -18.05
CA THR A 270 31.56 -8.78 -17.69
C THR A 270 31.74 -7.90 -18.92
N THR A 271 31.46 -6.61 -18.78
CA THR A 271 31.81 -5.58 -19.77
C THR A 271 33.26 -5.14 -19.64
#